data_AF-A0A7V2F0K5-F1
#
_entry.id   AF-A0A7V2F0K5-F1
#
_cell.length_a   1.000
_cell.length_b   1.000
_cell.length_c   1.000
_cell.angle_alpha   90.00
_cell.angle_beta   90.00
_cell.angle_gamma   90.00
#
_symmetry.space_group_name_H-M   'P 1'
#
loop_
_entity.id
_entity.type
_entity.pdbx_description
1 polymer ?
#
loop_
_entity_poly.entity_id
_entity_poly.type
_entity_poly.pdbx_seq_one_letter_code
_entity_poly.pdbx_strand_id
1 'polypeptide(L)'
;GRQGDPGSSRFFISLEDDLLKRYRIKELIPPSVYPKNQEPPVENPVLRREITNAQRIIEGQNYDIRRTLTKYSIVIEQQRQMVFKRRQDIMLDSTLPGLMPSRLGERYNSLRLLLGEQVLRKAEKQVAMYYINRCWADYLDYMSYVRESIHLSNLGGKVPLDEFNKVAIIAFRGFLADVENEIVNTLADVEITRDGIDMDKEGMKAPSSTWTYLVNDRPDQLGMSPISFNPFASAFLWPLMFITAAYCRFFRKTEKVE
;
A
#
# COMPACT_ATOMS: atom_id res chain seq x y z
N GLY A 1 12.81 -20.85 33.23
CA GLY A 1 11.89 -21.79 32.58
C GLY A 1 10.46 -21.34 32.77
N ARG A 2 9.51 -21.92 32.05
CA ARG A 2 8.07 -21.66 32.28
C ARG A 2 7.71 -22.06 33.71
N GLN A 3 6.78 -21.38 34.37
CA GLN A 3 6.29 -21.71 35.73
C GLN A 3 7.37 -21.82 36.83
N GLY A 4 8.45 -21.01 36.74
CA GLY A 4 9.49 -21.00 37.77
C GLY A 4 10.50 -22.15 37.67
N ASP A 5 10.36 -23.02 36.67
CA ASP A 5 11.35 -24.07 36.39
C ASP A 5 12.73 -23.45 36.11
N PRO A 6 13.83 -24.04 36.61
CA PRO A 6 15.16 -23.59 36.26
C PRO A 6 15.39 -23.72 34.75
N GLY A 7 15.99 -22.71 34.13
CA GLY A 7 16.32 -22.74 32.71
C GLY A 7 17.09 -21.50 32.27
N SER A 8 17.97 -21.66 31.30
CA SER A 8 18.76 -20.57 30.72
C SER A 8 18.57 -20.55 29.20
N SER A 9 18.70 -19.37 28.60
CA SER A 9 18.78 -19.19 27.16
C SER A 9 20.13 -18.58 26.81
N ARG A 10 20.72 -19.03 25.70
CA ARG A 10 21.96 -18.49 25.16
C ARG A 10 21.75 -18.23 23.68
N PHE A 11 22.07 -17.02 23.25
CA PHE A 11 22.05 -16.63 21.84
C PHE A 11 23.47 -16.69 21.29
N PHE A 12 23.61 -17.22 20.09
CA PHE A 12 24.84 -17.20 19.31
C PHE A 12 24.61 -16.24 18.14
N ILE A 13 25.53 -15.31 17.96
CA ILE A 13 25.44 -14.27 16.93
C ILE A 13 26.80 -14.20 16.25
N SER A 14 26.80 -14.12 14.93
CA SER A 14 28.01 -13.82 14.15
C SER A 14 27.87 -12.46 13.48
N LEU A 15 28.94 -11.67 13.46
CA LEU A 15 28.99 -10.41 12.68
C LEU A 15 28.77 -10.63 11.17
N GLU A 16 28.80 -11.89 10.72
CA GLU A 16 28.55 -12.30 9.35
C GLU A 16 27.11 -12.76 9.10
N ASP A 17 26.23 -12.72 10.10
CA ASP A 17 24.82 -13.06 9.94
C ASP A 17 24.14 -12.11 8.93
N ASP A 18 23.22 -12.64 8.13
CA ASP A 18 22.54 -11.89 7.06
C ASP A 18 21.83 -10.64 7.58
N LEU A 19 21.26 -10.72 8.78
CA LEU A 19 20.65 -9.57 9.46
C LEU A 19 21.69 -8.48 9.69
N LEU A 20 22.86 -8.82 10.26
CA LEU A 20 23.90 -7.85 10.57
C LEU A 20 24.55 -7.27 9.30
N LYS A 21 24.69 -8.08 8.26
CA LYS A 21 25.13 -7.66 6.93
C LYS A 21 24.15 -6.69 6.27
N ARG A 22 22.85 -7.01 6.25
CA ARG A 22 21.79 -6.18 5.64
C ARG A 22 21.79 -4.77 6.20
N TYR A 23 21.94 -4.64 7.52
CA TYR A 23 21.96 -3.35 8.21
C TYR A 23 23.36 -2.76 8.37
N ARG A 24 24.39 -3.33 7.71
CA ARG A 24 25.78 -2.86 7.70
C ARG A 24 26.34 -2.60 9.11
N ILE A 25 25.96 -3.43 10.08
CA ILE A 25 26.30 -3.21 11.50
C ILE A 25 27.80 -3.30 11.75
N LYS A 26 28.51 -4.06 10.92
CA LYS A 26 29.97 -4.10 10.89
C LYS A 26 30.56 -2.68 10.76
N GLU A 27 30.00 -1.83 9.90
CA GLU A 27 30.49 -0.46 9.66
C GLU A 27 30.30 0.48 10.86
N LEU A 28 29.38 0.15 11.76
CA LEU A 28 29.13 0.92 12.99
C LEU A 28 30.13 0.57 14.11
N ILE A 29 30.74 -0.61 14.04
CA ILE A 29 31.67 -1.10 15.06
C ILE A 29 33.10 -0.71 14.65
N PRO A 30 33.87 -0.04 15.53
CA PRO A 30 35.26 0.29 15.24
C PRO A 30 36.10 -0.95 14.92
N PRO A 31 36.90 -0.95 13.84
CA PRO A 31 37.72 -2.11 13.45
C PRO A 31 38.72 -2.55 14.53
N SER A 32 39.13 -1.64 15.41
CA SER A 32 40.01 -1.90 16.55
C SER A 32 39.42 -2.86 17.59
N VAL A 33 38.08 -3.00 17.60
CA VAL A 33 37.34 -3.83 18.55
C VAL A 33 37.10 -5.25 18.00
N TYR A 34 37.43 -5.48 16.72
CA TYR A 34 37.24 -6.80 16.12
C TYR A 34 38.19 -7.85 16.73
N PRO A 35 37.69 -9.08 16.93
CA PRO A 35 38.51 -10.17 17.42
C PRO A 35 39.59 -10.51 16.38
N LYS A 36 40.83 -10.68 16.85
CA LYS A 36 41.95 -11.13 16.01
C LYS A 36 41.88 -12.63 15.70
N ASN A 37 41.27 -13.40 16.61
CA ASN A 37 41.11 -14.85 16.50
C ASN A 37 39.61 -15.19 16.45
N GLN A 38 39.23 -16.15 15.60
CA GLN A 38 37.83 -16.55 15.40
C GLN A 38 37.39 -17.70 16.33
N GLU A 39 38.31 -18.32 17.07
CA GLU A 39 38.04 -19.52 17.86
C GLU A 39 37.34 -19.25 19.21
N PRO A 40 37.76 -18.29 20.06
CA PRO A 40 37.07 -18.05 21.32
C PRO A 40 35.82 -17.19 21.14
N PRO A 41 34.75 -17.41 21.93
CA PRO A 41 33.63 -16.48 22.02
C PRO A 41 34.11 -15.07 22.39
N VAL A 42 33.62 -14.07 21.67
CA VAL A 42 34.02 -12.68 21.89
C VAL A 42 33.15 -12.05 22.97
N GLU A 43 33.72 -11.87 24.16
CA GLU A 43 33.05 -11.22 25.29
C GLU A 43 33.57 -9.79 25.49
N ASN A 44 33.30 -8.90 24.54
CA ASN A 44 33.64 -7.49 24.66
C ASN A 44 32.41 -6.65 25.04
N PRO A 45 32.42 -5.89 26.15
CA PRO A 45 31.29 -5.05 26.56
C PRO A 45 30.97 -3.94 25.54
N VAL A 46 31.97 -3.44 24.81
CA VAL A 46 31.77 -2.45 23.73
C VAL A 46 30.99 -3.09 22.58
N LEU A 47 31.39 -4.28 22.15
CA LEU A 47 30.70 -5.02 21.08
C LEU A 47 29.23 -5.32 21.47
N ARG A 48 28.99 -5.72 22.72
CA ARG A 48 27.63 -5.94 23.24
C ARG A 48 26.78 -4.67 23.20
N ARG A 49 27.35 -3.51 23.55
CA ARG A 49 26.66 -2.22 23.46
C ARG A 49 26.33 -1.87 22.01
N GLU A 50 27.28 -2.07 21.09
CA GLU A 50 27.03 -1.78 19.67
C GLU A 50 26.00 -2.71 19.05
N ILE A 51 25.98 -4.00 19.39
CA ILE A 51 24.91 -4.92 18.97
C ILE A 51 23.55 -4.44 19.49
N THR A 52 23.49 -3.95 20.74
CA THR A 52 22.25 -3.41 21.31
C THR A 52 21.80 -2.13 20.58
N ASN A 53 22.73 -1.24 20.27
CA ASN A 53 22.46 -0.02 19.49
C ASN A 53 21.94 -0.37 18.10
N ALA A 54 22.60 -1.32 17.44
CA ALA A 54 22.22 -1.81 16.14
C ALA A 54 20.81 -2.42 16.13
N GLN A 55 20.46 -3.22 17.14
CA GLN A 55 19.10 -3.74 17.31
C GLN A 55 18.07 -2.61 17.40
N ARG A 56 18.32 -1.55 18.18
CA ARG A 56 17.42 -0.38 18.27
C ARG A 56 17.25 0.32 16.92
N ILE A 57 18.32 0.44 16.13
CA ILE A 57 18.26 1.03 14.78
C ILE A 57 17.36 0.16 13.88
N ILE A 58 17.54 -1.16 13.90
CA ILE A 58 16.72 -2.11 13.13
C ILE A 58 15.24 -2.00 13.51
N GLU A 59 14.95 -2.00 14.81
CA GLU A 59 13.60 -1.86 15.34
C GLU A 59 12.97 -0.53 14.90
N GLY A 60 13.73 0.57 14.95
CA GLY A 60 13.31 1.87 14.45
C GLY A 60 12.98 1.86 12.96
N GLN A 61 13.86 1.29 12.12
CA GLN A 61 13.62 1.18 10.67
C GLN A 61 12.39 0.32 10.37
N ASN A 62 12.23 -0.82 11.05
CA ASN A 62 11.06 -1.67 10.90
C ASN A 62 9.77 -0.96 11.34
N TYR A 63 9.83 -0.16 12.40
CA TYR A 63 8.72 0.67 12.83
C TYR A 63 8.34 1.70 11.76
N ASP A 64 9.31 2.39 11.18
CA ASP A 64 9.07 3.40 10.15
C ASP A 64 8.51 2.80 8.86
N ILE A 65 8.99 1.62 8.45
CA ILE A 65 8.42 0.85 7.32
C ILE A 65 6.96 0.54 7.59
N ARG A 66 6.64 -0.05 8.76
CA ARG A 66 5.26 -0.38 9.14
C ARG A 66 4.38 0.85 9.18
N ARG A 67 4.85 1.94 9.81
CA ARG A 67 4.14 3.21 9.87
C ARG A 67 3.82 3.75 8.48
N THR A 68 4.77 3.63 7.55
CA THR A 68 4.60 4.08 6.16
C THR A 68 3.58 3.21 5.42
N LEU A 69 3.69 1.88 5.51
CA LEU A 69 2.73 0.95 4.93
C LEU A 69 1.30 1.21 5.44
N THR A 70 1.15 1.42 6.75
CA THR A 70 -0.15 1.77 7.35
C THR A 70 -0.70 3.08 6.77
N LYS A 71 0.14 4.10 6.55
CA LYS A 71 -0.32 5.35 5.96
C LYS A 71 -0.90 5.15 4.55
N TYR A 72 -0.24 4.34 3.72
CA TYR A 72 -0.76 3.99 2.39
C TYR A 72 -2.03 3.14 2.44
N SER A 73 -2.17 2.27 3.46
CA SER A 73 -3.34 1.40 3.56
C SER A 73 -4.60 2.12 4.07
N ILE A 74 -4.47 3.19 4.87
CA ILE A 74 -5.61 3.86 5.52
C ILE A 74 -6.69 4.28 4.51
N VAL A 75 -6.30 4.93 3.42
CA VAL A 75 -7.27 5.46 2.42
C VAL A 75 -7.98 4.31 1.71
N ILE A 76 -7.22 3.30 1.28
CA ILE A 76 -7.75 2.12 0.60
C ILE A 76 -8.69 1.33 1.51
N GLU A 77 -8.36 1.20 2.79
CA GLU A 77 -9.21 0.53 3.77
C GLU A 77 -10.53 1.28 4.01
N GLN A 78 -10.50 2.61 4.11
CA GLN A 78 -11.72 3.41 4.20
C GLN A 78 -12.62 3.22 2.97
N GLN A 79 -12.04 3.24 1.78
CA GLN A 79 -12.76 3.01 0.53
C GLN A 79 -13.32 1.58 0.46
N ARG A 80 -12.53 0.58 0.88
CA ARG A 80 -12.98 -0.82 0.97
C ARG A 80 -14.20 -0.95 1.88
N GLN A 81 -14.19 -0.29 3.04
CA GLN A 81 -15.34 -0.28 3.95
C GLN A 81 -16.59 0.34 3.31
N MET A 82 -16.44 1.43 2.58
CA MET A 82 -17.56 2.07 1.86
C MET A 82 -18.13 1.14 0.78
N VAL A 83 -17.27 0.54 -0.04
CA VAL A 83 -17.69 -0.39 -1.11
C VAL A 83 -18.34 -1.62 -0.52
N PHE A 84 -17.73 -2.21 0.52
CA PHE A 84 -18.27 -3.38 1.21
C PHE A 84 -19.64 -3.08 1.80
N LYS A 85 -19.82 -1.92 2.43
CA LYS A 85 -21.11 -1.48 2.97
C LYS A 85 -22.16 -1.36 1.86
N ARG A 86 -21.87 -0.63 0.78
CA ARG A 86 -22.79 -0.48 -0.37
C ARG A 86 -23.17 -1.85 -0.95
N ARG A 87 -22.19 -2.73 -1.13
CA ARG A 87 -22.42 -4.11 -1.61
C ARG A 87 -23.31 -4.91 -0.67
N GLN A 88 -23.06 -4.82 0.64
CA GLN A 88 -23.85 -5.52 1.66
C GLN A 88 -25.30 -5.01 1.69
N ASP A 89 -25.49 -3.69 1.60
CA ASP A 89 -26.82 -3.07 1.61
C ASP A 89 -27.63 -3.50 0.36
N ILE A 90 -26.99 -3.64 -0.80
CA ILE A 90 -27.59 -4.22 -2.03
C ILE A 90 -27.88 -5.71 -1.85
N MET A 91 -26.94 -6.46 -1.25
CA MET A 91 -27.10 -7.90 -1.03
C MET A 91 -28.28 -8.23 -0.09
N LEU A 92 -28.49 -7.41 0.94
CA LEU A 92 -29.55 -7.57 1.94
C LEU A 92 -30.84 -6.84 1.56
N ASP A 93 -30.94 -6.29 0.35
CA ASP A 93 -32.09 -5.54 -0.14
C ASP A 93 -32.49 -4.33 0.75
N SER A 94 -31.52 -3.83 1.55
CA SER A 94 -31.70 -2.63 2.39
C SER A 94 -31.67 -1.36 1.56
N THR A 95 -30.90 -1.38 0.46
CA THR A 95 -30.88 -0.34 -0.57
C THR A 95 -30.95 -0.99 -1.94
N LEU A 96 -31.81 -0.47 -2.82
CA LEU A 96 -31.84 -0.90 -4.22
C LEU A 96 -30.88 -0.04 -5.06
N PRO A 97 -30.19 -0.59 -6.07
CA PRO A 97 -29.37 0.20 -6.97
C PRO A 97 -30.18 1.29 -7.68
N GLY A 98 -31.39 0.97 -8.16
CA GLY A 98 -32.31 1.94 -8.74
C GLY A 98 -31.82 2.60 -10.03
N LEU A 99 -30.80 2.03 -10.67
CA LEU A 99 -30.21 2.53 -11.91
C LEU A 99 -31.13 2.31 -13.09
N MET A 100 -31.85 1.19 -13.15
CA MET A 100 -32.86 0.91 -14.17
C MET A 100 -33.93 2.00 -14.29
N PRO A 101 -34.72 2.32 -13.24
CA PRO A 101 -35.73 3.36 -13.32
C PRO A 101 -35.14 4.76 -13.52
N SER A 102 -33.96 5.04 -12.97
CA SER A 102 -33.35 6.38 -13.05
C SER A 102 -32.62 6.67 -14.36
N ARG A 103 -32.00 5.67 -15.00
CA ARG A 103 -31.17 5.85 -16.21
C ARG A 103 -31.79 5.22 -17.46
N LEU A 104 -32.59 4.17 -17.32
CA LEU A 104 -33.20 3.38 -18.41
C LEU A 104 -34.73 3.37 -18.32
N GLY A 105 -35.33 4.53 -18.02
CA GLY A 105 -36.76 4.63 -17.66
C GLY A 105 -37.73 4.02 -18.68
N GLU A 106 -37.50 4.21 -19.98
CA GLU A 106 -38.36 3.66 -21.04
C GLU A 106 -38.32 2.13 -21.06
N ARG A 107 -37.11 1.54 -21.10
CA ARG A 107 -36.89 0.09 -21.06
C ARG A 107 -37.39 -0.53 -19.76
N TYR A 108 -37.19 0.16 -18.63
CA TYR A 108 -37.70 -0.27 -17.33
C TYR A 108 -39.22 -0.37 -17.35
N ASN A 109 -39.92 0.65 -17.85
CA ASN A 109 -41.38 0.66 -17.90
C ASN A 109 -41.93 -0.44 -18.81
N SER A 110 -41.33 -0.66 -19.98
CA SER A 110 -41.76 -1.71 -20.90
C SER A 110 -41.58 -3.11 -20.29
N LEU A 111 -40.43 -3.38 -19.68
CA LEU A 111 -40.16 -4.68 -19.07
C LEU A 111 -40.96 -4.90 -17.79
N ARG A 112 -41.22 -3.84 -17.02
CA ARG A 112 -41.99 -3.91 -15.77
C ARG A 112 -43.41 -4.41 -16.02
N LEU A 113 -44.03 -4.00 -17.11
CA LEU A 113 -45.38 -4.45 -17.49
C LEU A 113 -45.41 -5.94 -17.88
N LEU A 114 -44.33 -6.46 -18.45
CA LEU A 114 -44.24 -7.83 -18.97
C LEU A 114 -43.78 -8.85 -17.91
N LEU A 115 -42.81 -8.48 -17.08
CA LEU A 115 -42.09 -9.38 -16.18
C LEU A 115 -42.32 -9.09 -14.69
N GLY A 116 -42.82 -7.90 -14.37
CA GLY A 116 -43.01 -7.45 -13.00
C GLY A 116 -41.74 -6.87 -12.35
N GLU A 117 -41.94 -6.14 -11.27
CA GLU A 117 -40.88 -5.36 -10.61
C GLU A 117 -39.86 -6.24 -9.85
N GLN A 118 -40.29 -7.37 -9.29
CA GLN A 118 -39.41 -8.27 -8.54
C GLN A 118 -38.32 -8.89 -9.42
N VAL A 119 -38.66 -9.27 -10.65
CA VAL A 119 -37.71 -9.85 -11.61
C VAL A 119 -36.66 -8.81 -12.01
N LEU A 120 -37.08 -7.57 -12.27
CA LEU A 120 -36.17 -6.48 -12.63
C LEU A 120 -35.23 -6.11 -11.47
N ARG A 121 -35.73 -6.07 -10.24
CA ARG A 121 -34.88 -5.85 -9.05
C ARG A 121 -33.85 -6.96 -8.88
N LYS A 122 -34.25 -8.22 -9.09
CA LYS A 122 -33.32 -9.38 -9.04
C LYS A 122 -32.25 -9.26 -10.11
N ALA A 123 -32.64 -8.98 -11.35
CA ALA A 123 -31.74 -8.77 -12.48
C ALA A 123 -30.73 -7.64 -12.21
N GLU A 124 -31.21 -6.47 -11.80
CA GLU A 124 -30.38 -5.32 -11.46
C GLU A 124 -29.40 -5.65 -10.33
N LYS A 125 -29.85 -6.34 -9.28
CA LYS A 125 -29.00 -6.79 -8.16
C LYS A 125 -27.90 -7.74 -8.63
N GLN A 126 -28.20 -8.71 -9.50
CA GLN A 126 -27.20 -9.65 -10.02
C GLN A 126 -26.09 -8.92 -10.79
N VAL A 127 -26.47 -8.03 -11.71
CA VAL A 127 -25.54 -7.22 -12.50
C VAL A 127 -24.72 -6.28 -11.61
N ALA A 128 -25.37 -5.59 -10.67
CA ALA A 128 -24.69 -4.70 -9.72
C ALA A 128 -23.66 -5.44 -8.87
N MET A 129 -24.00 -6.61 -8.33
CA MET A 129 -23.08 -7.40 -7.51
C MET A 129 -21.87 -7.89 -8.31
N TYR A 130 -22.05 -8.23 -9.59
CA TYR A 130 -20.95 -8.63 -10.47
C TYR A 130 -20.00 -7.46 -10.72
N TYR A 131 -20.52 -6.32 -11.20
CA TYR A 131 -19.67 -5.18 -11.58
C TYR A 131 -19.04 -4.46 -10.39
N ILE A 132 -19.69 -4.41 -9.22
CA ILE A 132 -19.05 -3.90 -8.00
C ILE A 132 -17.76 -4.71 -7.70
N ASN A 133 -17.81 -6.04 -7.79
CA ASN A 133 -16.63 -6.87 -7.51
C ASN A 133 -15.58 -6.74 -8.61
N ARG A 134 -16.00 -6.75 -9.89
CA ARG A 134 -15.08 -6.66 -11.04
C ARG A 134 -14.32 -5.34 -11.04
N CYS A 135 -15.04 -4.22 -10.98
CA CYS A 135 -14.42 -2.89 -10.96
C CYS A 135 -13.60 -2.67 -9.70
N TRP A 136 -13.97 -3.25 -8.56
CA TRP A 136 -13.17 -3.17 -7.34
C TRP A 136 -11.83 -3.90 -7.48
N ALA A 137 -11.81 -5.06 -8.15
CA ALA A 137 -10.58 -5.77 -8.44
C ALA A 137 -9.66 -4.95 -9.36
N ASP A 138 -10.22 -4.36 -10.42
CA ASP A 138 -9.45 -3.52 -11.35
C ASP A 138 -8.93 -2.24 -10.65
N TYR A 139 -9.73 -1.66 -9.75
CA TYR A 139 -9.30 -0.55 -8.89
C TYR A 139 -8.13 -0.92 -7.99
N LEU A 140 -8.18 -2.08 -7.33
CA LEU A 140 -7.09 -2.54 -6.45
C LEU A 140 -5.80 -2.82 -7.23
N ASP A 141 -5.90 -3.39 -8.43
CA ASP A 141 -4.76 -3.60 -9.32
C ASP A 141 -4.10 -2.27 -9.70
N TYR A 142 -4.90 -1.31 -10.15
CA TYR A 142 -4.42 0.05 -10.44
C TYR A 142 -3.76 0.71 -9.23
N MET A 143 -4.36 0.61 -8.04
CA MET A 143 -3.78 1.18 -6.82
C MET A 143 -2.48 0.48 -6.40
N SER A 144 -2.33 -0.82 -6.66
CA SER A 144 -1.07 -1.53 -6.45
C SER A 144 0.02 -0.97 -7.35
N TYR A 145 -0.28 -0.79 -8.64
CA TYR A 145 0.65 -0.19 -9.60
C TYR A 145 1.03 1.26 -9.22
N VAL A 146 0.06 2.08 -8.81
CA VAL A 146 0.33 3.44 -8.34
C VAL A 146 1.24 3.41 -7.12
N ARG A 147 0.99 2.54 -6.14
CA ARG A 147 1.82 2.40 -4.93
C ARG A 147 3.29 2.11 -5.28
N GLU A 148 3.54 1.25 -6.26
CA GLU A 148 4.90 0.87 -6.66
C GLU A 148 5.63 1.99 -7.42
N SER A 149 4.91 2.73 -8.27
CA SER A 149 5.50 3.77 -9.13
C SER A 149 5.60 5.16 -8.49
N ILE A 150 4.77 5.47 -7.48
CA ILE A 150 4.65 6.83 -6.92
C ILE A 150 5.96 7.35 -6.31
N HIS A 151 6.88 6.47 -5.92
CA HIS A 151 8.16 6.86 -5.33
C HIS A 151 9.04 7.70 -6.25
N LEU A 152 8.81 7.67 -7.58
CA LEU A 152 9.48 8.53 -8.55
C LEU A 152 9.08 10.01 -8.42
N SER A 153 7.95 10.32 -7.77
CA SER A 153 7.53 11.71 -7.52
C SER A 153 8.53 12.49 -6.67
N ASN A 154 9.37 11.79 -5.90
CA ASN A 154 10.46 12.39 -5.13
C ASN A 154 11.45 13.16 -6.02
N LEU A 155 11.66 12.72 -7.27
CA LEU A 155 12.55 13.40 -8.22
C LEU A 155 12.05 14.82 -8.55
N GLY A 156 10.75 15.05 -8.45
CA GLY A 156 10.12 16.36 -8.63
C GLY A 156 9.94 17.16 -7.33
N GLY A 157 10.54 16.73 -6.21
CA GLY A 157 10.42 17.40 -4.91
C GLY A 157 9.04 17.28 -4.24
N LYS A 158 8.18 16.38 -4.73
CA LYS A 158 6.86 16.13 -4.16
C LYS A 158 6.89 15.02 -3.13
N VAL A 159 6.00 15.09 -2.14
CA VAL A 159 5.82 14.04 -1.13
C VAL A 159 4.99 12.88 -1.72
N PRO A 160 5.53 11.64 -1.81
CA PRO A 160 4.86 10.53 -2.47
C PRO A 160 3.52 10.13 -1.84
N LEU A 161 3.43 10.19 -0.51
CA LEU A 161 2.20 9.86 0.21
C LEU A 161 1.05 10.81 -0.17
N ASP A 162 1.34 12.10 -0.35
CA ASP A 162 0.34 13.09 -0.70
C ASP A 162 -0.13 12.89 -2.14
N GLU A 163 0.80 12.61 -3.06
CA GLU A 163 0.46 12.32 -4.45
C GLU A 163 -0.34 11.00 -4.56
N PHE A 164 0.02 9.97 -3.81
CA PHE A 164 -0.74 8.73 -3.71
C PHE A 164 -2.18 8.98 -3.24
N ASN A 165 -2.36 9.76 -2.16
CA ASN A 165 -3.69 10.06 -1.65
C ASN A 165 -4.54 10.83 -2.66
N LYS A 166 -3.95 11.79 -3.40
CA LYS A 166 -4.65 12.50 -4.49
C LYS A 166 -5.11 11.54 -5.58
N VAL A 167 -4.21 10.67 -6.05
CA VAL A 167 -4.54 9.68 -7.08
C VAL A 167 -5.62 8.72 -6.57
N ALA A 168 -5.52 8.23 -5.33
CA ALA A 168 -6.49 7.33 -4.73
C ALA A 168 -7.90 7.92 -4.69
N ILE A 169 -8.04 9.21 -4.38
CA ILE A 169 -9.33 9.91 -4.36
C ILE A 169 -9.92 10.02 -5.77
N ILE A 170 -9.11 10.40 -6.75
CA ILE A 170 -9.55 10.55 -8.15
C ILE A 170 -9.94 9.19 -8.73
N ALA A 171 -9.08 8.19 -8.56
CA ALA A 171 -9.29 6.84 -9.04
C ALA A 171 -10.54 6.20 -8.42
N PHE A 172 -10.80 6.45 -7.13
CA PHE A 172 -12.00 5.94 -6.48
C PHE A 172 -13.29 6.57 -7.01
N ARG A 173 -13.28 7.87 -7.34
CA ARG A 173 -14.42 8.51 -8.02
C ARG A 173 -14.65 7.93 -9.40
N GLY A 174 -13.56 7.67 -10.15
CA GLY A 174 -13.61 6.96 -11.42
C GLY A 174 -14.25 5.59 -11.27
N PHE A 175 -13.73 4.77 -10.37
CA PHE A 175 -14.29 3.45 -10.02
C PHE A 175 -15.81 3.50 -9.73
N LEU A 176 -16.29 4.46 -8.95
CA LEU A 176 -17.73 4.58 -8.68
C LEU A 176 -18.54 4.86 -9.94
N ALA A 177 -18.04 5.72 -10.83
CA ALA A 177 -18.68 6.00 -12.11
C ALA A 177 -18.62 4.80 -13.04
N ASP A 178 -17.49 4.08 -13.08
CA ASP A 178 -17.28 2.89 -13.90
C ASP A 178 -18.28 1.79 -13.51
N VAL A 179 -18.46 1.56 -12.21
CA VAL A 179 -19.49 0.62 -11.71
C VAL A 179 -20.87 0.97 -12.23
N GLU A 180 -21.28 2.24 -12.12
CA GLU A 180 -22.62 2.66 -12.57
C GLU A 180 -22.77 2.55 -14.09
N ASN A 181 -21.76 2.94 -14.85
CA ASN A 181 -21.77 2.86 -16.31
C ASN A 181 -21.83 1.41 -16.81
N GLU A 182 -21.01 0.51 -16.26
CA GLU A 182 -21.01 -0.91 -16.62
C GLU A 182 -22.35 -1.58 -16.31
N ILE A 183 -22.95 -1.26 -15.17
CA ILE A 183 -24.28 -1.76 -14.82
C ILE A 183 -25.32 -1.26 -15.82
N VAL A 184 -25.34 0.05 -16.11
CA VAL A 184 -26.32 0.63 -17.04
C VAL A 184 -26.15 0.07 -18.45
N ASN A 185 -24.92 0.02 -18.96
CA ASN A 185 -24.62 -0.51 -20.30
C ASN A 185 -25.09 -1.96 -20.43
N THR A 186 -24.80 -2.79 -19.42
CA THR A 186 -25.24 -4.18 -19.43
C THR A 186 -26.76 -4.28 -19.38
N LEU A 187 -27.41 -3.56 -18.45
CA LEU A 187 -28.87 -3.57 -18.31
C LEU A 187 -29.61 -3.00 -19.53
N ALA A 188 -28.94 -2.15 -20.31
CA ALA A 188 -29.46 -1.54 -21.52
C ALA A 188 -29.61 -2.54 -22.68
N ASP A 189 -28.87 -3.65 -22.69
CA ASP A 189 -28.88 -4.63 -23.78
C ASP A 189 -29.28 -6.04 -23.33
N VAL A 190 -28.92 -6.44 -22.11
CA VAL A 190 -29.08 -7.81 -21.58
C VAL A 190 -30.51 -8.34 -21.67
N GLU A 191 -30.65 -9.59 -22.10
CA GLU A 191 -31.95 -10.26 -22.13
C GLU A 191 -32.40 -10.62 -20.71
N ILE A 192 -33.56 -10.11 -20.30
CA ILE A 192 -34.15 -10.40 -18.98
C ILE A 192 -35.32 -11.36 -19.17
N THR A 193 -35.21 -12.54 -18.57
CA THR A 193 -36.26 -13.56 -18.57
C THR A 193 -37.04 -13.53 -17.26
N ARG A 194 -38.11 -14.33 -17.14
CA ARG A 194 -38.88 -14.44 -15.89
C ARG A 194 -38.05 -14.94 -14.70
N ASP A 195 -37.00 -15.70 -14.97
CA ASP A 195 -36.11 -16.24 -13.94
C ASP A 195 -34.98 -15.26 -13.56
N GLY A 196 -34.87 -14.14 -14.27
CA GLY A 196 -33.83 -13.12 -14.12
C GLY A 196 -32.89 -13.07 -15.32
N ILE A 197 -31.64 -12.68 -15.06
CA ILE A 197 -30.57 -12.67 -16.07
C ILE A 197 -29.80 -13.99 -16.00
N ASP A 198 -29.58 -14.60 -17.15
CA ASP A 198 -28.65 -15.70 -17.31
C ASP A 198 -27.21 -15.14 -17.37
N MET A 199 -26.56 -15.12 -16.22
CA MET A 199 -25.22 -14.54 -16.07
C MET A 199 -24.17 -15.27 -16.91
N ASP A 200 -24.32 -16.58 -17.14
CA ASP A 200 -23.34 -17.39 -17.85
C ASP A 200 -23.41 -17.16 -19.36
N LYS A 201 -24.63 -17.06 -19.90
CA LYS A 201 -24.88 -16.72 -21.32
C LYS A 201 -24.33 -15.34 -21.68
N GLU A 202 -24.47 -14.39 -20.76
CA GLU A 202 -24.06 -12.99 -20.93
C GLU A 202 -22.58 -12.75 -20.59
N GLY A 203 -21.80 -13.82 -20.33
CA GLY A 203 -20.36 -13.74 -20.08
C GLY A 203 -19.97 -13.23 -18.68
N MET A 204 -20.94 -12.97 -17.80
CA MET A 204 -20.73 -12.55 -16.41
C MET A 204 -20.48 -13.76 -15.49
N LYS A 205 -19.43 -14.53 -15.80
CA LYS A 205 -19.11 -15.76 -15.07
C LYS A 205 -18.38 -15.46 -13.77
N ALA A 206 -18.76 -16.18 -12.71
CA ALA A 206 -17.94 -16.25 -11.52
C ALA A 206 -16.61 -16.95 -11.84
N PRO A 207 -15.51 -16.58 -11.17
CA PRO A 207 -14.24 -17.30 -11.32
C PRO A 207 -14.43 -18.78 -10.91
N SER A 208 -13.85 -19.70 -11.69
CA SER A 208 -13.96 -21.14 -11.43
C SER A 208 -13.29 -21.55 -10.12
N SER A 209 -12.25 -20.82 -9.69
CA SER A 209 -11.53 -21.07 -8.44
C SER A 209 -10.90 -19.78 -7.91
N THR A 210 -11.08 -19.50 -6.62
CA THR A 210 -10.49 -18.33 -5.93
C THR A 210 -9.53 -18.81 -4.86
N TRP A 211 -8.27 -18.41 -4.94
CA TRP A 211 -7.22 -18.77 -3.98
C TRP A 211 -6.89 -17.58 -3.08
N THR A 212 -6.68 -17.84 -1.79
CA THR A 212 -6.25 -16.84 -0.82
C THR A 212 -4.82 -17.12 -0.41
N TYR A 213 -3.96 -16.10 -0.43
CA TYR A 213 -2.56 -16.20 -0.04
C TYR A 213 -2.13 -14.98 0.77
N LEU A 214 -1.08 -15.14 1.57
CA LEU A 214 -0.47 -14.05 2.32
C LEU A 214 0.62 -13.40 1.46
N VAL A 215 0.51 -12.10 1.22
CA VAL A 215 1.55 -11.31 0.54
C VAL A 215 2.54 -10.79 1.58
N ASN A 216 3.83 -11.01 1.30
CA ASN A 216 4.91 -10.43 2.10
C ASN A 216 5.51 -9.25 1.32
N ASP A 217 5.04 -8.03 1.63
CA ASP A 217 5.61 -6.80 1.08
C ASP A 217 7.10 -6.69 1.49
N ARG A 218 8.00 -6.54 0.50
CA ARG A 218 9.43 -6.35 0.78
C ARG A 218 9.73 -4.86 0.92
N PRO A 219 10.54 -4.44 1.93
CA PRO A 219 10.91 -3.03 2.11
C PRO A 219 11.54 -2.39 0.87
N ASP A 220 12.28 -3.19 0.12
CA ASP A 220 13.04 -2.77 -1.05
C ASP A 220 12.11 -2.29 -2.20
N GLN A 221 10.82 -2.69 -2.17
CA GLN A 221 9.79 -2.27 -3.14
C GLN A 221 9.21 -0.88 -2.84
N LEU A 222 9.41 -0.34 -1.64
CA LEU A 222 8.87 0.97 -1.22
C LEU A 222 9.75 2.16 -1.62
N GLY A 223 10.72 1.96 -2.53
CA GLY A 223 11.73 2.97 -2.88
C GLY A 223 12.58 3.44 -1.68
N MET A 224 12.44 2.79 -0.53
CA MET A 224 13.21 3.07 0.67
C MET A 224 14.54 2.35 0.53
N SER A 225 15.47 2.98 -0.19
CA SER A 225 16.85 2.51 -0.14
C SER A 225 17.33 2.57 1.32
N PRO A 226 18.03 1.55 1.84
CA PRO A 226 18.68 1.63 3.15
C PRO A 226 19.74 2.76 3.21
N ILE A 227 20.06 3.38 2.07
CA ILE A 227 21.03 4.45 1.89
C ILE A 227 20.43 5.82 2.28
N SER A 228 19.10 5.96 2.33
CA SER A 228 18.43 7.24 2.65
C SER A 228 18.62 7.70 4.11
N PHE A 229 19.16 6.84 4.97
CA PHE A 229 19.52 7.15 6.36
C PHE A 229 21.02 6.92 6.60
N ASN A 230 21.89 7.47 5.75
CA ASN A 230 23.29 7.62 6.12
C ASN A 230 23.53 9.01 6.75
N PRO A 231 23.44 9.17 8.09
CA PRO A 231 23.77 10.44 8.75
C PRO A 231 25.24 10.85 8.54
N PHE A 232 26.10 9.97 7.99
CA PHE A 232 27.46 10.31 7.61
C PHE A 232 27.57 11.04 6.27
N ALA A 233 26.59 10.92 5.36
CA ALA A 233 26.64 11.63 4.08
C ALA A 233 26.47 13.15 4.26
N SER A 234 25.62 13.56 5.21
CA SER A 234 25.49 14.97 5.62
C SER A 234 26.71 15.48 6.41
N ALA A 235 27.40 14.60 7.15
CA ALA A 235 28.64 14.96 7.85
C ALA A 235 29.81 15.24 6.91
N PHE A 236 29.91 14.54 5.77
CA PHE A 236 30.98 14.76 4.78
C PHE A 236 30.81 16.04 3.95
N LEU A 237 29.58 16.47 3.69
CA LEU A 237 29.29 17.67 2.91
C LEU A 237 29.25 18.96 3.75
N TRP A 238 29.19 18.84 5.07
CA TRP A 238 29.13 19.98 5.99
C TRP A 238 30.33 20.95 5.87
N PRO A 239 31.60 20.49 5.75
CA PRO A 239 32.73 21.40 5.55
C PRO A 239 32.63 22.18 4.24
N LEU A 240 32.16 21.54 3.17
CA LEU A 240 32.00 22.16 1.86
C LEU A 240 30.87 23.20 1.86
N MET A 241 29.79 22.92 2.59
CA MET A 241 28.69 23.88 2.82
C MET A 241 29.12 25.06 3.70
N PHE A 242 30.00 24.85 4.68
CA PHE A 242 30.58 25.93 5.49
C PHE A 242 31.53 26.81 4.69
N ILE A 243 32.39 26.20 3.86
CA ILE A 243 33.32 26.92 2.99
C ILE A 243 32.54 27.73 1.94
N THR A 244 31.51 27.16 1.32
CA THR A 244 30.68 27.89 0.35
C THR A 244 29.85 28.99 1.02
N ALA A 245 29.29 28.76 2.22
CA ALA A 245 28.59 29.81 2.98
C ALA A 245 29.53 30.94 3.42
N ALA A 246 30.76 30.62 3.85
CA ALA A 246 31.79 31.60 4.20
C ALA A 246 32.25 32.38 2.97
N TYR A 247 32.47 31.70 1.84
CA TYR A 247 32.83 32.30 0.55
C TYR A 247 31.74 33.28 0.06
N CYS A 248 30.48 32.84 0.03
CA CYS A 248 29.34 33.68 -0.34
C CYS A 248 29.16 34.88 0.60
N ARG A 249 29.45 34.72 1.91
CA ARG A 249 29.36 35.81 2.89
C ARG A 249 30.50 36.82 2.76
N PHE A 250 31.69 36.37 2.36
CA PHE A 250 32.86 37.22 2.14
C PHE A 250 32.72 38.03 0.84
N PHE A 251 32.30 37.39 -0.25
CA PHE A 251 32.17 38.04 -1.57
C PHE A 251 30.85 38.81 -1.77
N ARG A 252 29.79 38.57 -0.99
CA ARG A 252 28.63 39.48 -0.94
C ARG A 252 28.94 40.84 -0.29
N LYS A 253 30.04 40.94 0.43
CA LYS A 253 30.44 42.20 1.10
C LYS A 253 31.24 43.11 0.16
N THR A 254 31.81 42.57 -0.92
CA THR A 254 32.59 43.32 -1.92
C THR A 254 31.74 43.92 -3.04
N GLU A 255 30.49 43.48 -3.23
CA GLU A 255 29.54 44.06 -4.19
C GLU A 255 28.74 45.28 -3.65
N LYS A 256 29.03 45.75 -2.43
CA LYS A 256 28.34 46.91 -1.82
C LYS A 256 29.20 48.18 -1.73
N VAL A 257 30.28 48.26 -2.49
CA VAL A 257 31.07 49.49 -2.64
C VAL A 257 31.25 49.78 -4.13
N GLU A 258 30.17 50.29 -4.72
CA GLU A 258 30.14 51.26 -5.84
C GLU A 258 28.84 52.07 -5.72
#